data_AF-A0A143B5G0-F1
#
_entry.id   AF-A0A143B5G0-F1
#
_cell.length_a   1.000
_cell.length_b   1.000
_cell.length_c   1.000
_cell.angle_alpha   90.00
_cell.angle_beta   90.00
_cell.angle_gamma   90.00
#
_symmetry.space_group_name_H-M   'P 1'
#
loop_
_entity.id
_entity.type
_entity.pdbx_description
1 polymer ?
#
loop_
_entity_poly.entity_id
_entity_poly.type
_entity_poly.pdbx_seq_one_letter_code
_entity_poly.pdbx_strand_id
1 'polypeptide(L)' 'MAIYRKWYCTCSGMPVELAPAPPVLDDEPDEVACEHCGATPSSDPKKTVIYRDIEDWED' A
#
# COMPACT_ATOMS: atom_id res chain seq x y z
N MET A 1 -3.44 20.74 -0.16
CA MET A 1 -3.23 19.76 -1.24
C MET A 1 -2.27 18.68 -0.79
N ALA A 2 -2.81 17.56 -0.31
CA ALA A 2 -2.04 16.41 0.15
C ALA A 2 -2.20 15.29 -0.88
N ILE A 3 -1.09 14.73 -1.36
CA ILE A 3 -1.12 13.54 -2.22
C ILE A 3 -0.78 12.37 -1.33
N TYR A 4 -1.72 11.45 -1.12
CA TYR A 4 -1.45 10.22 -0.39
C TYR A 4 -1.48 9.02 -1.34
N ARG A 5 -0.54 8.09 -1.15
CA ARG A 5 -0.42 6.88 -1.94
C ARG A 5 -1.17 5.75 -1.24
N LYS A 6 -2.22 5.23 -1.88
CA LYS A 6 -2.87 3.97 -1.50
C LYS A 6 -2.23 2.80 -2.20
N TRP A 7 -2.18 1.66 -1.54
CA TRP A 7 -1.63 0.42 -2.08
C TRP A 7 -2.72 -0.64 -2.15
N TYR A 8 -2.60 -1.54 -3.12
CA TYR A 8 -3.53 -2.63 -3.33
C TYR A 8 -2.78 -3.89 -3.74
N CYS A 9 -3.29 -5.05 -3.37
CA CYS A 9 -2.77 -6.33 -3.84
C CYS A 9 -3.84 -7.08 -4.62
N THR A 10 -3.45 -7.68 -5.75
CA THR A 10 -4.33 -8.43 -6.65
C THR A 10 -4.14 -9.95 -6.57
N CYS A 11 -3.41 -10.44 -5.56
CA CYS A 11 -3.06 -11.85 -5.42
C CYS A 11 -4.27 -12.80 -5.35
N SER A 12 -5.39 -12.33 -4.79
CA SER A 12 -6.64 -13.08 -4.65
C SER A 12 -7.55 -12.99 -5.89
N GLY A 13 -7.08 -12.37 -6.97
CA GLY A 13 -7.86 -12.09 -8.19
C GLY A 13 -8.72 -10.83 -8.11
N MET A 14 -8.73 -10.14 -6.96
CA MET A 14 -9.40 -8.85 -6.75
C MET A 14 -8.42 -7.89 -6.08
N PRO A 15 -8.46 -6.59 -6.38
CA PRO A 15 -7.64 -5.59 -5.71
C PRO A 15 -8.13 -5.39 -4.27
N VAL A 16 -7.35 -5.87 -3.30
CA VAL A 16 -7.56 -5.66 -1.87
C VAL A 16 -6.70 -4.48 -1.42
N GLU A 17 -7.31 -3.49 -0.76
CA GLU A 17 -6.58 -2.32 -0.23
C GLU A 17 -5.61 -2.77 0.87
N LEU A 18 -4.34 -2.40 0.71
CA LEU A 18 -3.31 -2.58 1.74
C LEU A 18 -3.33 -1.34 2.61
N ALA A 19 -3.80 -1.48 3.84
CA ALA A 19 -3.78 -0.38 4.79
C ALA A 19 -2.31 -0.03 5.13
N PRO A 20 -1.93 1.26 5.10
CA PRO A 20 -0.67 1.67 5.69
C PRO A 20 -0.67 1.26 7.17
N ALA A 21 0.44 0.70 7.64
CA ALA A 21 0.61 0.54 9.09
C ALA A 21 0.40 1.94 9.72
N PRO A 22 -0.29 2.02 10.88
CA PRO A 22 -0.41 3.29 11.58
C PRO A 22 1.01 3.86 11.76
N PRO A 23 1.21 5.19 11.61
CA PRO A 23 2.54 5.77 11.75
C PRO A 23 3.08 5.40 13.12
N VAL A 24 3.96 4.41 13.15
CA VAL A 24 4.78 4.12 14.31
C VAL A 24 5.70 5.32 14.44
N LEU A 25 5.90 5.78 15.68
CA LEU A 25 6.69 6.98 16.02
C LEU A 25 8.19 6.88 15.65
N ASP A 26 8.55 5.89 14.82
CA ASP A 26 9.90 5.59 14.38
C ASP A 26 10.00 5.88 12.88
N ASP A 27 11.05 6.59 12.49
CA ASP A 27 11.32 7.25 11.20
C ASP A 27 11.50 6.27 10.02
N GLU A 28 11.02 5.04 10.14
CA GLU A 28 11.08 4.02 9.10
C GLU A 28 9.70 3.86 8.43
N PRO A 29 9.60 4.07 7.10
CA PRO A 29 8.35 3.80 6.39
C PRO A 29 8.10 2.30 6.38
N ASP A 30 7.27 1.82 7.32
CA ASP A 30 6.85 0.43 7.38
C ASP A 30 6.19 0.05 6.05
N GLU A 31 6.73 -0.98 5.39
CA GLU A 31 6.25 -1.39 4.07
C GLU A 31 4.88 -2.06 4.18
N VAL A 32 3.92 -1.63 3.35
CA VAL A 32 2.62 -2.28 3.30
C VAL A 32 2.74 -3.73 2.83
N ALA A 33 2.12 -4.66 3.55
CA ALA A 33 2.13 -6.08 3.22
C ALA A 33 0.72 -6.60 3.00
N CYS A 34 0.54 -7.45 2.00
CA CYS A 34 -0.72 -8.15 1.81
C CYS A 34 -0.92 -9.22 2.89
N GLU A 35 -2.04 -9.17 3.61
CA GLU A 35 -2.42 -10.19 4.60
C GLU A 35 -2.63 -11.58 4.00
N HIS A 36 -2.93 -11.68 2.70
CA HIS A 36 -3.21 -12.96 2.03
C HIS A 36 -1.95 -13.66 1.51
N CYS A 37 -1.05 -12.92 0.87
CA CYS A 37 0.13 -13.50 0.20
C CYS A 37 1.46 -12.99 0.75
N GLY A 38 1.45 -12.03 1.67
CA GLY A 38 2.65 -11.40 2.22
C GLY A 38 3.41 -10.51 1.25
N ALA A 39 2.86 -10.22 0.06
CA ALA A 39 3.53 -9.39 -0.94
C ALA A 39 3.63 -7.94 -0.46
N THR A 40 4.82 -7.37 -0.57
CA THR A 40 5.13 -5.96 -0.28
C THR A 40 5.63 -5.26 -1.55
N PRO A 41 5.60 -3.92 -1.63
CA PRO A 41 6.15 -3.17 -2.76
C PRO A 41 7.58 -3.57 -3.14
N SER A 42 8.44 -3.81 -2.15
CA SER A 42 9.83 -4.24 -2.38
C SER A 42 9.97 -5.74 -2.60
N SER A 43 8.99 -6.55 -2.16
CA SER A 43 9.08 -8.00 -2.13
C SER A 43 7.84 -8.68 -2.75
N ASP A 44 7.56 -8.31 -3.99
CA ASP A 44 6.47 -8.84 -4.80
C ASP A 44 6.98 -9.35 -6.17
N PRO A 45 7.54 -10.57 -6.23
CA PRO A 45 8.09 -11.13 -7.48
C PRO A 45 7.02 -11.32 -8.57
N LYS A 46 5.75 -11.41 -8.18
CA LYS A 46 4.61 -11.60 -9.08
C LYS A 46 4.01 -10.30 -9.59
N LYS A 47 4.47 -9.13 -9.12
CA LYS A 47 3.93 -7.81 -9.50
C LYS A 47 2.41 -7.73 -9.29
N THR A 48 1.92 -8.31 -8.20
CA THR A 48 0.54 -8.26 -7.75
C THR A 48 0.20 -7.00 -6.96
N VAL A 49 1.20 -6.31 -6.42
CA VAL A 49 1.07 -5.07 -5.66
C VAL A 49 1.05 -3.88 -6.61
N ILE A 50 0.02 -3.06 -6.50
CA ILE A 50 -0.19 -1.84 -7.27
C ILE A 50 -0.41 -0.66 -6.33
N TYR A 51 -0.09 0.55 -6.76
CA TYR A 51 -0.38 1.77 -6.01
C TYR A 51 -1.28 2.70 -6.79
N ARG A 52 -1.97 3.58 -6.07
CA ARG A 52 -2.76 4.67 -6.63
C ARG A 52 -2.56 5.91 -5.77
N ASP A 53 -2.05 6.97 -6.37
CA ASP A 53 -2.07 8.29 -5.78
C ASP A 53 -3.51 8.82 -5.75
N ILE A 54 -3.88 9.37 -4.60
CA ILE A 54 -5.11 10.12 -4.43
C ILE A 54 -4.70 11.54 -4.05
N GLU A 55 -5.11 12.47 -4.89
CA GLU A 55 -4.97 13.89 -4.64
C GLU A 55 -6.12 14.34 -3.76
N ASP A 56 -5.80 14.69 -2.52
CA ASP A 56 -6.72 15.29 -1.59
C ASP A 56 -6.63 16.82 -1.69
N TRP A 57 -7.70 17.41 -2.21
CA TRP A 57 -7.88 18.84 -2.40
C TRP A 57 -8.62 19.46 -1.20
N GLU A 58 -8.28 19.08 0.03
CA GLU A 58 -8.75 19.82 1.21
C GLU A 58 -8.13 21.24 1.24
N ASP A 59 -9.04 22.23 1.25
CA ASP A 59 -8.86 23.69 1.33
C ASP A 59 -8.66 24.16 2.79
#